data_AF-A0A495DSR7-F1
#
_entry.id   AF-A0A495DSR7-F1
#
_cell.length_a   1.000
_cell.length_b   1.000
_cell.length_c   1.000
_cell.angle_alpha   90.00
_cell.angle_beta   90.00
_cell.angle_gamma   90.00
#
_symmetry.space_group_name_H-M   'P 1'
#
loop_
_entity.id
_entity.type
_entity.pdbx_description
1 polymer ?
#
loop_
_entity_poly.entity_id
_entity_poly.type
_entity_poly.pdbx_seq_one_letter_code
_entity_poly.pdbx_strand_id
1 'polypeptide(L)'
;MKFKLFFLLPIAFLCFSFSSYALFTEVLQEEDPFVIVLDAGHGGHDPGNLGNGYLEKNIALNIVLKVGAILEQNKDIKVIYTRKDDTFIDLFVRGEIANKANADLFVSVHCDSHTSDAHGAGTFVLGLHANKQNFEIAKKENSVIYLEDNYETRYANYDINSPESVIGLTIMQEEFLDQSIALAKIMQENFSVKLKRNDRKVKQAGFIVLHQTFMPSVLVETGFLTNKEEGAYLNSKQGQSKIGSAIASAIIKYKEQVPSKTSKNNAIGSTPIKNPPVPIEKEKVIEEPKKVVEKVVPKVENKKEPIVVNKEEVAEVKEKEIVKPTKEVIRSSSGVRTKVEEKEIPEVKKEIETPKPVVVKKNYDIIFKVQLLASGKNIALEAENFNGLNDLSKEPVKSLFRYMYGNTESYQKVKLLKKNADLKGYTSSYIVAYKDGVRIPVEKALAYISE
;
A
#
# COMPACT_ATOMS: atom_id res chain seq x y z
N MET A 1 21.34 25.31 -88.30
CA MET A 1 21.21 26.25 -87.16
C MET A 1 19.74 26.39 -86.78
N LYS A 2 19.33 25.80 -85.66
CA LYS A 2 18.22 26.23 -84.79
C LYS A 2 18.27 25.41 -83.50
N PHE A 3 18.58 26.10 -82.41
CA PHE A 3 18.67 25.64 -81.03
C PHE A 3 17.35 25.07 -80.51
N LYS A 4 17.40 24.06 -79.62
CA LYS A 4 16.48 24.01 -78.46
C LYS A 4 17.19 23.52 -77.19
N LEU A 5 17.34 24.50 -76.32
CA LEU A 5 17.74 24.49 -74.92
C LEU A 5 16.75 23.64 -74.09
N PHE A 6 16.90 22.30 -74.05
CA PHE A 6 15.95 21.44 -73.32
C PHE A 6 16.59 20.39 -72.40
N PHE A 7 17.92 20.35 -72.27
CA PHE A 7 18.60 19.27 -71.53
C PHE A 7 19.26 19.68 -70.21
N LEU A 8 19.17 20.95 -69.78
CA LEU A 8 19.78 21.40 -68.52
C LEU A 8 18.82 21.48 -67.33
N LEU A 9 17.51 21.39 -67.54
CA LEU A 9 16.53 21.43 -66.44
C LEU A 9 16.38 20.13 -65.62
N PRO A 10 16.57 18.89 -66.15
CA PRO A 10 16.31 17.69 -65.34
C PRO A 10 17.46 17.33 -64.39
N ILE A 11 18.69 17.83 -64.60
CA ILE A 11 19.85 17.51 -63.73
C ILE A 11 19.82 18.38 -62.46
N ALA A 12 19.39 19.65 -62.56
CA ALA A 12 19.25 20.52 -61.38
C ALA A 12 18.15 20.02 -60.41
N PHE A 13 17.08 19.41 -60.93
CA PHE A 13 16.02 18.84 -60.10
C PHE A 13 16.42 17.52 -59.43
N LEU A 14 17.32 16.73 -60.06
CA LEU A 14 17.83 15.48 -59.49
C LEU A 14 18.84 15.73 -58.36
N CYS A 15 19.65 16.79 -58.46
CA CYS A 15 20.53 17.20 -57.36
C CYS A 15 19.76 17.83 -56.18
N PHE A 16 18.63 18.50 -56.44
CA PHE A 16 17.80 19.04 -55.37
C PHE A 16 17.03 17.96 -54.60
N SER A 17 16.65 16.87 -55.28
CA SER A 17 15.96 15.72 -54.67
C SER A 17 16.92 14.74 -53.97
N PHE A 18 18.24 14.83 -54.18
CA PHE A 18 19.22 14.08 -53.37
C PHE A 18 19.74 14.85 -52.14
N SER A 19 19.65 16.18 -52.11
CA SER A 19 20.06 16.97 -50.92
C SER A 19 19.03 16.91 -49.79
N SER A 20 17.76 16.67 -50.10
CA SER A 20 16.68 16.59 -49.11
C SER A 20 16.61 15.26 -48.35
N TYR A 21 17.35 14.23 -48.77
CA TYR A 21 17.46 12.96 -48.05
C TYR A 21 18.65 12.89 -47.08
N ALA A 22 19.60 13.83 -47.17
CA ALA A 22 20.81 13.84 -46.33
C ALA A 22 20.68 14.73 -45.08
N LEU A 23 19.48 15.22 -44.77
CA LEU A 23 19.20 15.97 -43.54
C LEU A 23 17.98 15.42 -42.80
N PHE A 24 17.75 14.10 -42.87
CA PHE A 24 17.13 13.44 -41.74
C PHE A 24 18.22 13.32 -40.68
N THR A 25 18.49 14.44 -40.00
CA THR A 25 19.15 14.41 -38.70
C THR A 25 18.35 13.36 -37.93
N GLU A 26 18.99 12.24 -37.58
CA GLU A 26 18.57 11.49 -36.41
C GLU A 26 18.57 12.54 -35.30
N VAL A 27 17.41 13.16 -35.09
CA VAL A 27 17.06 13.65 -33.77
C VAL A 27 17.09 12.36 -32.98
N LEU A 28 18.26 12.05 -32.41
CA LEU A 28 18.40 11.09 -31.34
C LEU A 28 17.41 11.61 -30.31
N GLN A 29 16.19 11.08 -30.37
CA GLN A 29 15.18 11.33 -29.38
C GLN A 29 15.79 10.73 -28.13
N GLU A 30 16.38 11.59 -27.29
CA GLU A 30 16.91 11.19 -26.00
C GLU A 30 15.74 10.52 -25.29
N GLU A 31 15.80 9.18 -25.21
CA GLU A 31 14.83 8.40 -24.47
C GLU A 31 14.83 8.96 -23.05
N ASP A 32 13.64 9.27 -22.51
CA ASP A 32 13.53 9.74 -21.13
C ASP A 32 14.29 8.77 -20.21
N PRO A 33 15.17 9.27 -19.33
CA PRO A 33 16.01 8.41 -18.51
C PRO A 33 15.14 7.54 -17.61
N PHE A 34 15.54 6.28 -17.41
CA PHE A 34 14.88 5.37 -16.50
C PHE A 34 15.01 5.89 -15.07
N VAL A 35 13.88 6.28 -14.47
CA VAL A 35 13.87 6.92 -13.16
C VAL A 35 13.77 5.87 -12.06
N ILE A 36 14.77 5.79 -11.19
CA ILE A 36 14.75 4.92 -10.03
C ILE A 36 14.77 5.73 -8.74
N VAL A 37 13.90 5.35 -7.81
CA VAL A 37 13.93 5.86 -6.44
C VAL A 37 14.55 4.82 -5.53
N LEU A 38 15.64 5.22 -4.86
CA LEU A 38 16.32 4.42 -3.85
C LEU A 38 15.92 4.93 -2.47
N ASP A 39 15.37 4.04 -1.67
CA ASP A 39 14.94 4.32 -0.31
C ASP A 39 15.87 3.66 0.70
N ALA A 40 16.45 4.47 1.58
CA ALA A 40 17.22 4.00 2.71
C ALA A 40 16.31 3.92 3.94
N GLY A 41 16.01 2.70 4.41
CA GLY A 41 15.15 2.46 5.57
C GLY A 41 15.52 3.30 6.79
N HIS A 42 14.53 3.68 7.60
CA HIS A 42 14.70 4.44 8.85
C HIS A 42 15.39 5.81 8.66
N GLY A 43 16.06 6.35 9.68
CA GLY A 43 16.81 7.60 9.64
C GLY A 43 16.49 8.52 10.83
N GLY A 44 17.39 9.45 11.16
CA GLY A 44 17.17 10.43 12.22
C GLY A 44 16.93 9.76 13.58
N HIS A 45 15.79 10.04 14.20
CA HIS A 45 15.43 9.47 15.51
C HIS A 45 15.02 7.99 15.44
N ASP A 46 14.77 7.44 14.25
CA ASP A 46 14.48 6.03 14.05
C ASP A 46 15.77 5.27 13.70
N PRO A 47 16.34 4.47 14.63
CA PRO A 47 17.55 3.71 14.37
C PRO A 47 17.32 2.50 13.46
N GLY A 48 16.07 2.07 13.28
CA GLY A 48 15.72 0.75 12.79
C GLY A 48 16.17 -0.37 13.72
N ASN A 49 16.46 -1.52 13.14
CA ASN A 49 16.94 -2.68 13.87
C ASN A 49 18.30 -2.44 14.51
N LEU A 50 18.41 -2.93 15.76
CA LEU A 50 19.64 -2.90 16.55
C LEU A 50 20.20 -4.31 16.65
N GLY A 51 21.51 -4.46 16.46
CA GLY A 51 22.17 -5.75 16.63
C GLY A 51 23.68 -5.61 16.68
N ASN A 52 24.32 -6.27 17.63
CA ASN A 52 25.79 -6.29 17.77
C ASN A 52 26.45 -4.89 17.83
N GLY A 53 25.74 -3.87 18.33
CA GLY A 53 26.21 -2.48 18.40
C GLY A 53 26.06 -1.69 17.09
N TYR A 54 25.39 -2.25 16.09
CA TYR A 54 25.15 -1.61 14.79
C TYR A 54 23.72 -1.08 14.68
N LEU A 55 23.57 0.00 13.90
CA LEU A 55 22.30 0.65 13.60
C LEU A 55 21.94 0.41 12.14
N GLU A 56 20.75 -0.11 11.90
CA GLU A 56 20.24 -0.35 10.55
C GLU A 56 20.26 0.91 9.69
N LYS A 57 19.77 2.05 10.22
CA LYS A 57 19.67 3.30 9.45
C LYS A 57 20.98 3.73 8.78
N ASN A 58 22.12 3.42 9.41
CA ASN A 58 23.45 3.76 8.91
C ASN A 58 23.90 2.79 7.82
N ILE A 59 23.64 1.49 8.01
CA ILE A 59 24.01 0.45 7.06
C ILE A 59 23.16 0.58 5.79
N ALA A 60 21.83 0.74 5.94
CA ALA A 60 20.90 0.97 4.85
C ALA A 60 21.31 2.20 4.00
N LEU A 61 21.59 3.34 4.65
CA LEU A 61 22.05 4.55 3.95
C LEU A 61 23.33 4.32 3.15
N ASN A 62 24.34 3.71 3.78
CA ASN A 62 25.62 3.47 3.12
C ASN A 62 25.50 2.50 1.94
N ILE A 63 24.63 1.49 2.03
CA ILE A 63 24.34 0.59 0.92
C ILE A 63 23.64 1.38 -0.21
N VAL A 64 22.59 2.14 0.10
CA VAL A 64 21.83 2.93 -0.88
C VAL A 64 22.71 3.94 -1.62
N LEU A 65 23.58 4.67 -0.92
CA LEU A 65 24.51 5.61 -1.54
C LEU A 65 25.48 4.90 -2.49
N LYS A 66 25.91 3.67 -2.16
CA LYS A 66 26.75 2.86 -3.06
C LYS A 66 26.00 2.35 -4.28
N VAL A 67 24.75 1.92 -4.11
CA VAL A 67 23.87 1.54 -5.23
C VAL A 67 23.74 2.71 -6.18
N GLY A 68 23.35 3.87 -5.66
CA GLY A 68 23.15 5.06 -6.45
C GLY A 68 24.41 5.54 -7.16
N ALA A 69 25.57 5.55 -6.49
CA ALA A 69 26.86 5.90 -7.11
C ALA A 69 27.28 4.98 -8.27
N ILE A 70 26.82 3.72 -8.29
CA ILE A 70 27.03 2.80 -9.42
C ILE A 70 26.05 3.11 -10.55
N LEU A 71 24.77 3.33 -10.21
CA LEU A 71 23.72 3.58 -11.19
C LEU A 71 23.87 4.93 -11.89
N GLU A 72 24.31 5.97 -11.17
CA GLU A 72 24.57 7.32 -11.70
C GLU A 72 25.69 7.36 -12.75
N GLN A 73 26.49 6.28 -12.89
CA GLN A 73 27.47 6.15 -13.98
C GLN A 73 26.80 5.87 -15.33
N ASN A 74 25.56 5.37 -15.32
CA ASN A 74 24.78 5.13 -16.52
C ASN A 74 23.89 6.35 -16.82
N LYS A 75 24.15 7.04 -17.93
CA LYS A 75 23.41 8.24 -18.33
C LYS A 75 21.92 7.99 -18.61
N ASP A 76 21.55 6.74 -18.89
CA ASP A 76 20.15 6.35 -19.12
C ASP A 76 19.39 6.12 -17.81
N ILE A 77 20.02 6.31 -16.65
CA ILE A 77 19.40 6.10 -15.33
C ILE A 77 19.44 7.40 -14.54
N LYS A 78 18.26 7.85 -14.13
CA LYS A 78 18.11 8.96 -13.19
C LYS A 78 17.83 8.40 -11.79
N VAL A 79 18.75 8.62 -10.86
CA VAL A 79 18.61 8.19 -9.45
C VAL A 79 18.03 9.31 -8.61
N ILE A 80 17.00 8.98 -7.84
CA ILE A 80 16.39 9.83 -6.82
C ILE A 80 16.49 9.10 -5.49
N TYR A 81 16.84 9.81 -4.41
CA TYR A 81 16.96 9.22 -3.08
C TYR A 81 15.83 9.74 -2.21
N THR A 82 15.26 8.90 -1.34
CA THR A 82 14.36 9.40 -0.28
C THR A 82 15.13 10.22 0.76
N ARG A 83 16.36 9.81 1.07
CA ARG A 83 17.33 10.56 1.88
C ARG A 83 18.77 10.25 1.46
N LYS A 84 19.67 11.23 1.65
CA LYS A 84 21.13 11.08 1.41
C LYS A 84 21.97 11.27 2.68
N ASP A 85 21.32 11.54 3.80
CA ASP A 85 21.88 11.77 5.11
C ASP A 85 21.03 11.07 6.19
N ASP A 86 21.35 11.33 7.45
CA ASP A 86 20.66 10.76 8.62
C ASP A 86 19.36 11.52 8.97
N THR A 87 18.56 11.88 7.96
CA THR A 87 17.24 12.49 8.15
C THR A 87 16.16 11.42 8.29
N PHE A 88 15.23 11.59 9.23
CA PHE A 88 14.01 10.77 9.29
C PHE A 88 13.03 11.21 8.20
N ILE A 89 12.56 10.27 7.38
CA ILE A 89 11.54 10.50 6.35
C ILE A 89 10.34 9.62 6.68
N ASP A 90 9.19 10.24 6.94
CA ASP A 90 7.89 9.56 7.12
C ASP A 90 7.62 8.58 5.97
N LEU A 91 7.02 7.42 6.26
CA LEU A 91 6.76 6.38 5.25
C LEU A 91 5.97 6.92 4.07
N PHE A 92 4.90 7.66 4.34
CA PHE A 92 4.05 8.21 3.27
C PHE A 92 4.81 9.16 2.34
N VAL A 93 5.79 9.91 2.86
CA VAL A 93 6.64 10.80 2.06
C VAL A 93 7.54 10.00 1.13
N ARG A 94 8.06 8.84 1.57
CA ARG A 94 8.90 7.97 0.73
C ARG A 94 8.16 7.54 -0.54
N GLY A 95 6.90 7.08 -0.38
CA GLY A 95 6.04 6.75 -1.51
C GLY A 95 5.66 7.97 -2.35
N GLU A 96 5.39 9.12 -1.72
CA GLU A 96 5.09 10.38 -2.41
C GLU A 96 6.24 10.86 -3.30
N ILE A 97 7.49 10.78 -2.82
CA ILE A 97 8.70 11.09 -3.60
C ILE A 97 8.72 10.25 -4.88
N ALA A 98 8.50 8.94 -4.75
CA ALA A 98 8.53 8.02 -5.89
C ALA A 98 7.42 8.32 -6.91
N ASN A 99 6.22 8.59 -6.41
CA ASN A 99 5.07 8.89 -7.25
C ASN A 99 5.19 10.24 -7.96
N LYS A 100 5.68 11.29 -7.27
CA LYS A 100 5.91 12.61 -7.86
C LYS A 100 6.99 12.58 -8.93
N ALA A 101 7.99 11.72 -8.74
CA ALA A 101 9.05 11.50 -9.72
C ALA A 101 8.60 10.74 -10.97
N ASN A 102 7.38 10.16 -10.99
CA ASN A 102 6.96 9.19 -11.99
C ASN A 102 7.99 8.07 -12.19
N ALA A 103 8.53 7.58 -11.06
CA ALA A 103 9.60 6.60 -11.08
C ALA A 103 9.19 5.32 -11.81
N ASP A 104 10.13 4.76 -12.56
CA ASP A 104 10.02 3.46 -13.23
C ASP A 104 10.27 2.31 -12.26
N LEU A 105 10.97 2.56 -11.16
CA LEU A 105 11.30 1.55 -10.16
C LEU A 105 11.49 2.17 -8.77
N PHE A 106 11.06 1.45 -7.74
CA PHE A 106 11.32 1.77 -6.33
C PHE A 106 12.05 0.62 -5.62
N VAL A 107 13.14 0.93 -4.91
CA VAL A 107 13.91 -0.06 -4.15
C VAL A 107 14.15 0.47 -2.75
N SER A 108 13.57 -0.19 -1.75
CA SER A 108 13.83 0.09 -0.33
C SER A 108 14.82 -0.92 0.25
N VAL A 109 15.79 -0.44 1.02
CA VAL A 109 16.88 -1.25 1.58
C VAL A 109 16.85 -1.20 3.10
N HIS A 110 16.81 -2.39 3.70
CA HIS A 110 16.68 -2.65 5.14
C HIS A 110 17.66 -3.75 5.59
N CYS A 111 17.75 -3.95 6.91
CA CYS A 111 18.46 -5.04 7.55
C CYS A 111 17.57 -5.68 8.61
N ASP A 112 17.39 -7.00 8.51
CA ASP A 112 16.50 -7.78 9.34
C ASP A 112 17.07 -7.95 10.76
N SER A 113 16.24 -8.48 11.65
CA SER A 113 16.66 -8.90 12.99
C SER A 113 15.75 -10.00 13.54
N HIS A 114 16.35 -10.94 14.26
CA HIS A 114 15.63 -12.04 14.89
C HIS A 114 16.33 -12.46 16.18
N THR A 115 15.59 -13.13 17.06
CA THR A 115 16.12 -13.65 18.34
C THR A 115 16.86 -14.99 18.20
N SER A 116 16.83 -15.61 17.02
CA SER A 116 17.55 -16.85 16.68
C SER A 116 18.82 -16.54 15.86
N ASP A 117 19.54 -17.56 15.39
CA ASP A 117 20.73 -17.40 14.55
C ASP A 117 20.44 -16.98 13.09
N ALA A 118 19.18 -16.64 12.78
CA ALA A 118 18.69 -16.43 11.43
C ALA A 118 19.66 -15.56 10.61
N HIS A 119 19.90 -15.99 9.37
CA HIS A 119 20.87 -15.36 8.48
C HIS A 119 20.44 -15.43 7.01
N GLY A 120 20.97 -14.52 6.19
CA GLY A 120 20.75 -14.45 4.74
C GLY A 120 19.91 -13.27 4.29
N ALA A 121 19.89 -13.04 2.98
CA ALA A 121 19.19 -11.93 2.36
C ALA A 121 17.76 -12.32 1.97
N GLY A 122 16.80 -11.42 2.17
CA GLY A 122 15.40 -11.52 1.78
C GLY A 122 15.04 -10.43 0.77
N THR A 123 14.10 -10.71 -0.14
CA THR A 123 13.52 -9.66 -0.99
C THR A 123 12.01 -9.82 -1.01
N PHE A 124 11.33 -8.73 -0.69
CA PHE A 124 9.89 -8.68 -0.54
C PHE A 124 9.28 -7.81 -1.63
N VAL A 125 8.10 -8.23 -2.09
CA VAL A 125 7.20 -7.43 -2.94
C VAL A 125 5.89 -7.22 -2.19
N LEU A 126 5.07 -6.25 -2.61
CA LEU A 126 3.74 -6.10 -2.00
C LEU A 126 2.91 -7.37 -2.23
N GLY A 127 2.24 -7.82 -1.19
CA GLY A 127 1.14 -8.76 -1.31
C GLY A 127 0.58 -9.14 0.05
N LEU A 128 -0.37 -10.08 0.04
CA LEU A 128 -0.91 -10.61 1.28
C LEU A 128 0.16 -11.43 2.01
N HIS A 129 0.12 -11.41 3.33
CA HIS A 129 1.08 -12.16 4.14
C HIS A 129 0.85 -13.67 3.95
N ALA A 130 1.83 -14.35 3.36
CA ALA A 130 1.76 -15.80 3.16
C ALA A 130 1.86 -16.59 4.48
N ASN A 131 2.53 -16.03 5.49
CA ASN A 131 2.76 -16.67 6.78
C ASN A 131 3.02 -15.65 7.90
N LYS A 132 3.04 -16.12 9.15
CA LYS A 132 3.27 -15.30 10.35
C LYS A 132 4.62 -14.58 10.34
N GLN A 133 5.68 -15.22 9.82
CA GLN A 133 7.01 -14.58 9.79
C GLN A 133 7.03 -13.34 8.90
N ASN A 134 6.47 -13.43 7.69
CA ASN A 134 6.37 -12.30 6.77
C ASN A 134 5.47 -11.19 7.36
N PHE A 135 4.46 -11.56 8.14
CA PHE A 135 3.60 -10.62 8.86
C PHE A 135 4.37 -9.85 9.94
N GLU A 136 5.14 -10.53 10.79
CA GLU A 136 5.89 -9.86 11.86
C GLU A 136 6.99 -8.93 11.32
N ILE A 137 7.67 -9.31 10.23
CA ILE A 137 8.66 -8.43 9.57
C ILE A 137 7.97 -7.18 9.04
N ALA A 138 6.88 -7.33 8.28
CA ALA A 138 6.13 -6.18 7.78
C ALA A 138 5.59 -5.30 8.90
N LYS A 139 5.08 -5.90 9.99
CA LYS A 139 4.63 -5.15 11.17
C LYS A 139 5.76 -4.35 11.82
N LYS A 140 6.97 -4.90 11.88
CA LYS A 140 8.14 -4.22 12.43
C LYS A 140 8.53 -3.03 11.57
N GLU A 141 8.67 -3.22 10.27
CA GLU A 141 9.02 -2.14 9.34
C GLU A 141 7.93 -1.06 9.26
N ASN A 142 6.67 -1.46 9.36
CA ASN A 142 5.54 -0.53 9.41
C ASN A 142 5.40 0.17 10.77
N SER A 143 6.06 -0.28 11.85
CA SER A 143 5.89 0.29 13.19
C SER A 143 6.40 1.72 13.31
N VAL A 144 7.26 2.15 12.38
CA VAL A 144 7.83 3.49 12.40
C VAL A 144 6.78 4.58 12.09
N ILE A 145 5.57 4.21 11.63
CA ILE A 145 4.43 5.13 11.52
C ILE A 145 4.10 5.82 12.85
N TYR A 146 4.34 5.14 13.98
CA TYR A 146 4.08 5.70 15.31
C TYR A 146 5.06 6.81 15.70
N LEU A 147 6.12 7.00 14.90
CA LEU A 147 7.09 8.08 15.06
C LEU A 147 6.75 9.29 14.17
N GLU A 148 5.73 9.21 13.32
CA GLU A 148 5.31 10.30 12.44
C GLU A 148 4.33 11.26 13.15
N ASP A 149 4.45 12.55 12.84
CA ASP A 149 3.45 13.53 13.28
C ASP A 149 2.08 13.25 12.65
N ASN A 150 1.02 13.37 13.46
CA ASN A 150 -0.38 13.13 13.06
C ASN A 150 -0.69 11.72 12.53
N TYR A 151 0.08 10.69 12.94
CA TYR A 151 -0.13 9.31 12.50
C TYR A 151 -1.56 8.81 12.74
N GLU A 152 -2.19 9.17 13.87
CA GLU A 152 -3.54 8.74 14.24
C GLU A 152 -4.58 9.14 13.19
N THR A 153 -4.48 10.37 12.67
CA THR A 153 -5.40 10.87 11.64
C THR A 153 -5.01 10.35 10.25
N ARG A 154 -3.69 10.29 9.98
CA ARG A 154 -3.14 9.89 8.68
C ARG A 154 -3.43 8.42 8.35
N TYR A 155 -3.31 7.55 9.34
CA TYR A 155 -3.48 6.10 9.23
C TYR A 155 -4.77 5.60 9.91
N ALA A 156 -5.72 6.48 10.25
CA ALA A 156 -6.98 6.13 10.91
C ALA A 156 -7.77 4.98 10.25
N ASN A 157 -7.63 4.85 8.93
CA ASN A 157 -8.30 3.83 8.12
C ASN A 157 -7.38 2.68 7.71
N TYR A 158 -6.15 2.64 8.23
CA TYR A 158 -5.15 1.61 7.94
C TYR A 158 -4.98 0.73 9.17
N ASP A 159 -5.66 -0.41 9.18
CA ASP A 159 -5.43 -1.43 10.20
C ASP A 159 -4.29 -2.35 9.74
N ILE A 160 -3.14 -2.19 10.40
CA ILE A 160 -1.90 -2.96 10.18
C ILE A 160 -2.09 -4.48 10.40
N ASN A 161 -3.17 -4.89 11.08
CA ASN A 161 -3.52 -6.30 11.31
C ASN A 161 -4.63 -6.81 10.40
N SER A 162 -5.21 -5.97 9.54
CA SER A 162 -6.34 -6.32 8.67
C SER A 162 -5.88 -6.50 7.22
N PRO A 163 -6.07 -7.71 6.64
CA PRO A 163 -5.90 -7.94 5.20
C PRO A 163 -6.70 -6.97 4.32
N GLU A 164 -7.85 -6.48 4.79
CA GLU A 164 -8.74 -5.56 4.09
C GLU A 164 -8.11 -4.19 3.82
N SER A 165 -7.22 -3.71 4.72
CA SER A 165 -6.46 -2.46 4.52
C SER A 165 -5.41 -2.57 3.41
N VAL A 166 -4.98 -3.80 3.09
CA VAL A 166 -4.04 -4.12 2.00
C VAL A 166 -4.79 -4.29 0.67
N ILE A 167 -6.03 -4.79 0.68
CA ILE A 167 -6.78 -5.22 -0.53
C ILE A 167 -7.16 -4.04 -1.46
N GLY A 168 -7.56 -2.88 -0.94
CA GLY A 168 -8.08 -1.76 -1.75
C GLY A 168 -7.08 -1.11 -2.73
N LEU A 169 -5.78 -1.21 -2.46
CA LEU A 169 -4.71 -0.68 -3.31
C LEU A 169 -3.92 -1.79 -4.03
N THR A 170 -4.05 -3.05 -3.58
CA THR A 170 -3.43 -4.23 -4.21
C THR A 170 -3.81 -4.32 -5.69
N ILE A 171 -5.03 -3.93 -6.09
CA ILE A 171 -5.46 -3.95 -7.51
C ILE A 171 -4.63 -3.02 -8.43
N MET A 172 -4.16 -1.84 -7.97
CA MET A 172 -3.27 -1.01 -8.81
C MET A 172 -1.84 -1.56 -8.87
N GLN A 173 -1.44 -2.38 -7.89
CA GLN A 173 -0.13 -2.99 -7.83
C GLN A 173 -0.06 -4.40 -8.42
N GLU A 174 -1.20 -5.08 -8.65
CA GLU A 174 -1.26 -6.31 -9.43
C GLU A 174 -0.58 -6.13 -10.79
N GLU A 175 -0.73 -4.96 -11.42
CA GLU A 175 -0.08 -4.64 -12.70
C GLU A 175 1.45 -4.55 -12.60
N PHE A 176 2.00 -4.30 -11.41
CA PHE A 176 3.44 -4.22 -11.16
C PHE A 176 3.99 -5.41 -10.39
N LEU A 177 3.15 -6.35 -9.97
CA LEU A 177 3.55 -7.45 -9.11
C LEU A 177 4.53 -8.39 -9.82
N ASP A 178 4.23 -8.77 -11.06
CA ASP A 178 5.10 -9.65 -11.85
C ASP A 178 6.46 -9.00 -12.12
N GLN A 179 6.47 -7.69 -12.39
CA GLN A 179 7.67 -6.87 -12.58
C GLN A 179 8.49 -6.79 -11.30
N SER A 180 7.83 -6.60 -10.17
CA SER A 180 8.48 -6.56 -8.85
C SER A 180 9.07 -7.93 -8.50
N ILE A 181 8.35 -9.02 -8.78
CA ILE A 181 8.83 -10.39 -8.61
C ILE A 181 10.02 -10.67 -9.52
N ALA A 182 10.01 -10.21 -10.77
CA ALA A 182 11.11 -10.37 -11.71
C ALA A 182 12.40 -9.71 -11.18
N LEU A 183 12.31 -8.44 -10.73
CA LEU A 183 13.43 -7.77 -10.08
C LEU A 183 13.89 -8.50 -8.82
N ALA A 184 12.96 -8.88 -7.94
CA ALA A 184 13.26 -9.54 -6.68
C ALA A 184 13.99 -10.87 -6.90
N LYS A 185 13.62 -11.65 -7.93
CA LYS A 185 14.32 -12.87 -8.32
C LYS A 185 15.76 -12.59 -8.75
N ILE A 186 15.98 -11.59 -9.60
CA ILE A 186 17.32 -11.19 -10.03
C ILE A 186 18.18 -10.75 -8.83
N MET A 187 17.60 -9.99 -7.89
CA MET A 187 18.29 -9.59 -6.66
C MET A 187 18.68 -10.81 -5.82
N GLN A 188 17.76 -11.75 -5.60
CA GLN A 188 18.05 -12.97 -4.83
C GLN A 188 19.09 -13.87 -5.48
N GLU A 189 19.05 -14.01 -6.81
CA GLU A 189 20.10 -14.69 -7.56
C GLU A 189 21.47 -14.03 -7.35
N ASN A 190 21.54 -12.70 -7.38
CA ASN A 190 22.80 -11.99 -7.14
C ASN A 190 23.31 -12.23 -5.70
N PHE A 191 22.45 -12.20 -4.68
CA PHE A 191 22.85 -12.47 -3.30
C PHE A 191 23.32 -13.91 -3.09
N SER A 192 22.55 -14.88 -3.59
CA SER A 192 22.83 -16.30 -3.39
C SER A 192 24.00 -16.80 -4.23
N VAL A 193 24.05 -16.45 -5.53
CA VAL A 193 25.06 -16.97 -6.46
C VAL A 193 26.37 -16.18 -6.36
N LYS A 194 26.32 -14.84 -6.37
CA LYS A 194 27.54 -14.00 -6.39
C LYS A 194 28.11 -13.77 -5.01
N LEU A 195 27.27 -13.54 -4.00
CA LEU A 195 27.72 -13.25 -2.63
C LEU A 195 27.69 -14.46 -1.70
N LYS A 196 27.19 -15.62 -2.16
CA LYS A 196 27.07 -16.86 -1.38
C LYS A 196 26.30 -16.68 -0.06
N ARG A 197 25.34 -15.74 -0.05
CA ARG A 197 24.45 -15.52 1.09
C ARG A 197 23.33 -16.57 1.06
N ASN A 198 22.79 -16.91 2.23
CA ASN A 198 21.64 -17.80 2.31
C ASN A 198 20.43 -17.18 1.58
N ASP A 199 19.79 -17.95 0.70
CA ASP A 199 18.67 -17.53 -0.13
C ASP A 199 17.36 -17.67 0.63
N ARG A 200 16.81 -16.55 1.11
CA ARG A 200 15.52 -16.54 1.83
C ARG A 200 14.32 -16.35 0.91
N LYS A 201 14.51 -16.52 -0.40
CA LYS A 201 13.50 -16.45 -1.48
C LYS A 201 12.86 -15.08 -1.61
N VAL A 202 12.04 -14.95 -2.67
CA VAL A 202 11.14 -13.81 -2.86
C VAL A 202 9.87 -14.05 -2.04
N LYS A 203 9.42 -13.03 -1.33
CA LYS A 203 8.28 -13.10 -0.41
C LYS A 203 7.28 -11.98 -0.67
N GLN A 204 6.05 -12.19 -0.23
CA GLN A 204 5.01 -11.16 -0.23
C GLN A 204 4.65 -10.79 1.20
N ALA A 205 4.48 -9.49 1.43
CA ALA A 205 3.94 -8.94 2.66
C ALA A 205 3.39 -7.51 2.46
N GLY A 206 2.48 -7.10 3.35
CA GLY A 206 1.85 -5.78 3.36
C GLY A 206 2.74 -4.67 3.92
N PHE A 207 3.86 -4.36 3.27
CA PHE A 207 4.68 -3.20 3.64
C PHE A 207 4.00 -1.89 3.19
N ILE A 208 3.81 -0.95 4.11
CA ILE A 208 3.19 0.36 3.83
C ILE A 208 3.98 1.13 2.77
N VAL A 209 5.31 1.10 2.83
CA VAL A 209 6.16 1.82 1.88
C VAL A 209 5.98 1.30 0.46
N LEU A 210 5.87 -0.03 0.28
CA LEU A 210 5.61 -0.62 -1.03
C LEU A 210 4.18 -0.31 -1.48
N HIS A 211 3.21 -0.38 -0.56
CA HIS A 211 1.81 -0.04 -0.81
C HIS A 211 1.60 1.40 -1.31
N GLN A 212 2.45 2.35 -0.90
CA GLN A 212 2.33 3.75 -1.30
C GLN A 212 2.98 4.07 -2.65
N THR A 213 3.59 3.10 -3.33
CA THR A 213 4.28 3.28 -4.61
C THR A 213 3.44 2.80 -5.79
N PHE A 214 3.43 3.55 -6.90
CA PHE A 214 2.66 3.22 -8.11
C PHE A 214 3.56 2.84 -9.30
N MET A 215 4.57 2.02 -9.02
CA MET A 215 5.52 1.44 -9.97
C MET A 215 6.03 0.11 -9.39
N PRO A 216 6.77 -0.73 -10.14
CA PRO A 216 7.40 -1.91 -9.58
C PRO A 216 8.27 -1.55 -8.37
N SER A 217 8.09 -2.29 -7.28
CA SER A 217 8.70 -1.96 -5.99
C SER A 217 9.13 -3.20 -5.21
N VAL A 218 10.30 -3.10 -4.58
CA VAL A 218 10.87 -4.16 -3.74
C VAL A 218 11.39 -3.58 -2.43
N LEU A 219 11.29 -4.37 -1.36
CA LEU A 219 11.99 -4.15 -0.10
C LEU A 219 13.03 -5.24 0.09
N VAL A 220 14.29 -4.85 0.31
CA VAL A 220 15.43 -5.75 0.41
C VAL A 220 15.88 -5.83 1.86
N GLU A 221 15.73 -7.00 2.47
CA GLU A 221 16.35 -7.32 3.75
C GLU A 221 17.75 -7.88 3.52
N THR A 222 18.77 -7.05 3.70
CA THR A 222 20.12 -7.37 3.25
C THR A 222 20.80 -8.48 4.06
N GLY A 223 20.36 -8.70 5.31
CA GLY A 223 20.83 -9.70 6.26
C GLY A 223 20.37 -9.38 7.68
N PHE A 224 20.70 -10.22 8.67
CA PHE A 224 20.29 -10.03 10.05
C PHE A 224 21.35 -9.34 10.90
N LEU A 225 21.04 -8.16 11.46
CA LEU A 225 21.98 -7.43 12.32
C LEU A 225 22.27 -8.13 13.63
N THR A 226 21.34 -8.95 14.12
CA THR A 226 21.48 -9.71 15.37
C THR A 226 22.40 -10.92 15.21
N ASN A 227 22.55 -11.47 14.01
CA ASN A 227 23.55 -12.49 13.75
C ASN A 227 24.95 -11.86 13.74
N LYS A 228 25.89 -12.42 14.52
CA LYS A 228 27.21 -11.84 14.76
C LYS A 228 28.06 -11.70 13.48
N GLU A 229 28.05 -12.73 12.64
CA GLU A 229 28.84 -12.74 11.40
C GLU A 229 28.20 -11.83 10.36
N GLU A 230 26.87 -11.88 10.23
CA GLU A 230 26.14 -11.02 9.31
C GLU A 230 26.25 -9.55 9.70
N GLY A 231 26.00 -9.20 10.96
CA GLY A 231 26.11 -7.83 11.45
C GLY A 231 27.49 -7.22 11.19
N ALA A 232 28.57 -7.97 11.46
CA ALA A 232 29.93 -7.52 11.16
C ALA A 232 30.17 -7.32 9.66
N TYR A 233 29.67 -8.25 8.82
CA TYR A 233 29.76 -8.14 7.36
C TYR A 233 28.97 -6.93 6.83
N LEU A 234 27.71 -6.77 7.23
CA LEU A 234 26.82 -5.67 6.83
C LEU A 234 27.34 -4.30 7.26
N ASN A 235 27.99 -4.21 8.42
CA ASN A 235 28.59 -2.98 8.90
C ASN A 235 29.94 -2.65 8.21
N SER A 236 30.59 -3.65 7.59
CA SER A 236 31.88 -3.44 6.95
C SER A 236 31.76 -2.69 5.61
N LYS A 237 32.76 -1.85 5.29
CA LYS A 237 32.83 -1.17 3.99
C LYS A 237 32.80 -2.14 2.82
N GLN A 238 33.44 -3.30 2.97
CA GLN A 238 33.48 -4.34 1.94
C GLN A 238 32.10 -4.98 1.73
N GLY A 239 31.41 -5.34 2.81
CA GLY A 239 30.07 -5.94 2.73
C GLY A 239 29.06 -4.99 2.13
N GLN A 240 29.05 -3.72 2.56
CA GLN A 240 28.19 -2.68 1.96
C GLN A 240 28.49 -2.47 0.47
N SER A 241 29.77 -2.51 0.07
CA SER A 241 30.15 -2.44 -1.35
C SER A 241 29.65 -3.62 -2.15
N LYS A 242 29.83 -4.85 -1.63
CA LYS A 242 29.39 -6.07 -2.30
C LYS A 242 27.86 -6.12 -2.45
N ILE A 243 27.12 -5.77 -1.39
CA ILE A 243 25.66 -5.71 -1.42
C ILE A 243 25.17 -4.61 -2.36
N GLY A 244 25.74 -3.41 -2.27
CA GLY A 244 25.39 -2.30 -3.16
C GLY A 244 25.62 -2.65 -4.64
N SER A 245 26.76 -3.27 -4.96
CA SER A 245 27.04 -3.76 -6.32
C SER A 245 26.08 -4.87 -6.77
N ALA A 246 25.67 -5.77 -5.87
CA ALA A 246 24.69 -6.82 -6.19
C ALA A 246 23.30 -6.25 -6.49
N ILE A 247 22.84 -5.26 -5.72
CA ILE A 247 21.58 -4.55 -5.94
C ILE A 247 21.64 -3.74 -7.25
N ALA A 248 22.69 -2.93 -7.46
CA ALA A 248 22.85 -2.14 -8.68
C ALA A 248 22.91 -3.03 -9.94
N SER A 249 23.64 -4.14 -9.90
CA SER A 249 23.69 -5.11 -10.99
C SER A 249 22.33 -5.74 -11.28
N ALA A 250 21.49 -5.97 -10.25
CA ALA A 250 20.15 -6.49 -10.45
C ALA A 250 19.22 -5.47 -11.13
N ILE A 251 19.31 -4.20 -10.72
CA ILE A 251 18.55 -3.09 -11.30
C ILE A 251 18.92 -2.89 -12.77
N ILE A 252 20.21 -2.89 -13.10
CA ILE A 252 20.69 -2.74 -14.49
C ILE A 252 20.17 -3.90 -15.35
N LYS A 253 20.34 -5.15 -14.90
CA LYS A 253 19.84 -6.33 -15.60
C LYS A 253 18.32 -6.30 -15.77
N TYR A 254 17.58 -5.80 -14.78
CA TYR A 254 16.13 -5.64 -14.87
C TYR A 254 15.75 -4.59 -15.92
N LYS A 255 16.40 -3.41 -15.93
CA LYS A 255 16.17 -2.36 -16.94
C LYS A 255 16.39 -2.90 -18.36
N GLU A 256 17.41 -3.71 -18.58
CA GLU A 256 17.69 -4.34 -19.89
C GLU A 256 16.60 -5.32 -20.35
N GLN A 257 15.83 -5.89 -19.41
CA GLN A 257 14.78 -6.86 -19.69
C GLN A 257 13.39 -6.23 -19.87
N VAL A 258 13.19 -4.99 -19.41
CA VAL A 258 11.90 -4.29 -19.50
C VAL A 258 11.92 -3.31 -20.68
N PRO A 259 10.99 -3.41 -21.65
CA PRO A 259 10.95 -2.49 -22.78
C PRO A 259 10.74 -1.04 -22.32
N SER A 260 11.54 -0.10 -22.85
CA SER A 260 11.45 1.34 -22.60
C SER A 260 10.04 1.88 -22.85
N LYS A 261 9.65 2.94 -22.12
CA LYS A 261 8.34 3.64 -22.25
C LYS A 261 7.97 3.97 -23.71
N THR A 262 8.96 4.22 -24.56
CA THR A 262 8.80 4.59 -25.98
C THR A 262 8.32 3.43 -26.87
N SER A 263 8.55 2.18 -26.48
CA SER A 263 8.02 1.01 -27.21
C SER A 263 6.52 0.78 -27.02
N LYS A 264 5.88 1.42 -26.01
CA LYS A 264 4.45 1.21 -25.73
C LYS A 264 3.51 1.93 -26.70
N ASN A 265 3.98 2.96 -27.40
CA ASN A 265 3.14 3.72 -28.34
C ASN A 265 2.99 3.08 -29.74
N ASN A 266 3.81 2.06 -30.07
CA ASN A 266 3.79 1.41 -31.39
C ASN A 266 3.35 -0.07 -31.37
N ALA A 267 3.06 -0.66 -30.21
CA ALA A 267 2.65 -2.06 -30.10
C ALA A 267 1.12 -2.22 -30.09
N ILE A 268 0.47 -1.90 -31.21
CA ILE A 268 -0.85 -2.47 -31.52
C ILE A 268 -0.60 -3.91 -31.99
N GLY A 269 -0.98 -4.88 -31.16
CA GLY A 269 -1.06 -6.29 -31.58
C GLY A 269 0.05 -7.19 -31.05
N SER A 270 -0.05 -7.61 -29.79
CA SER A 270 0.39 -8.95 -29.41
C SER A 270 -0.54 -9.51 -28.34
N THR A 271 -1.05 -10.70 -28.64
CA THR A 271 -1.97 -11.50 -27.83
C THR A 271 -1.33 -11.90 -26.50
N PRO A 272 -2.10 -12.06 -25.41
CA PRO A 272 -1.54 -12.47 -24.13
C PRO A 272 -1.12 -13.95 -24.18
N ILE A 273 0.13 -14.23 -23.82
CA ILE A 273 0.58 -15.57 -23.44
C ILE A 273 -0.14 -15.93 -22.13
N LYS A 274 -1.14 -16.81 -22.22
CA LYS A 274 -1.75 -17.45 -21.05
C LYS A 274 -0.73 -18.38 -20.42
N ASN A 275 -0.12 -17.98 -19.31
CA ASN A 275 0.54 -18.94 -18.43
C ASN A 275 -0.54 -19.56 -17.52
N PRO A 276 -0.63 -20.90 -17.42
CA PRO A 276 -1.55 -21.55 -16.50
C PRO A 276 -1.17 -21.23 -15.04
N PRO A 277 -2.13 -21.19 -14.12
CA PRO A 277 -1.88 -20.91 -12.71
C PRO A 277 -0.92 -21.97 -12.13
N VAL A 278 0.12 -21.50 -11.46
CA VAL A 278 1.04 -22.35 -10.69
C VAL A 278 0.23 -23.02 -9.57
N PRO A 279 0.26 -24.36 -9.43
CA PRO A 279 -0.46 -25.05 -8.36
C PRO A 279 0.07 -24.61 -6.99
N ILE A 280 -0.82 -24.07 -6.16
CA ILE A 280 -0.54 -23.86 -4.73
C ILE A 280 -0.59 -25.24 -4.08
N GLU A 281 0.58 -25.76 -3.69
CA GLU A 281 0.68 -27.00 -2.93
C GLU A 281 0.05 -26.78 -1.54
N LYS A 282 -1.06 -27.47 -1.29
CA LYS A 282 -1.75 -27.42 0.01
C LYS A 282 -0.94 -28.22 1.02
N GLU A 283 -0.21 -27.55 1.89
CA GLU A 283 0.44 -28.19 3.03
C GLU A 283 -0.63 -28.65 4.05
N LYS A 284 -0.52 -29.90 4.50
CA LYS A 284 -1.43 -30.52 5.46
C LYS A 284 -1.26 -29.87 6.83
N VAL A 285 -2.35 -29.31 7.37
CA VAL A 285 -2.44 -28.92 8.77
C VAL A 285 -2.42 -30.20 9.62
N ILE A 286 -1.32 -30.44 10.33
CA ILE A 286 -1.27 -31.41 11.41
C ILE A 286 -1.80 -30.68 12.65
N GLU A 287 -2.99 -31.04 13.10
CA GLU A 287 -3.52 -30.57 14.39
C GLU A 287 -2.69 -31.20 15.52
N GLU A 288 -1.99 -30.37 16.29
CA GLU A 288 -1.46 -30.79 17.59
C GLU A 288 -2.60 -30.98 18.60
N PRO A 289 -2.58 -32.04 19.42
CA PRO A 289 -3.64 -32.30 20.39
C PRO A 289 -3.62 -31.25 21.51
N LYS A 290 -4.80 -30.67 21.79
CA LYS A 290 -5.04 -29.76 22.91
C LYS A 290 -4.63 -30.43 24.23
N LYS A 291 -3.60 -29.91 24.89
CA LYS A 291 -3.30 -30.20 26.30
C LYS A 291 -4.39 -29.60 27.18
N VAL A 292 -5.12 -30.48 27.88
CA VAL A 292 -6.00 -30.12 29.00
C VAL A 292 -5.10 -29.69 30.16
N VAL A 293 -5.21 -28.42 30.56
CA VAL A 293 -4.57 -27.92 31.78
C VAL A 293 -5.57 -28.08 32.92
N GLU A 294 -5.34 -29.11 33.72
CA GLU A 294 -6.01 -29.36 34.99
C GLU A 294 -5.50 -28.35 36.04
N LYS A 295 -6.39 -27.56 36.64
CA LYS A 295 -6.05 -26.60 37.70
C LYS A 295 -5.75 -27.35 38.99
N VAL A 296 -4.46 -27.48 39.32
CA VAL A 296 -4.02 -27.85 40.67
C VAL A 296 -3.92 -26.58 41.52
N VAL A 297 -4.69 -26.54 42.60
CA VAL A 297 -4.66 -25.49 43.63
C VAL A 297 -3.50 -25.78 44.60
N PRO A 298 -2.58 -24.84 44.86
CA PRO A 298 -1.68 -24.94 46.00
C PRO A 298 -2.29 -24.26 47.24
N LYS A 299 -2.17 -24.95 48.38
CA LYS A 299 -2.57 -24.55 49.72
C LYS A 299 -1.31 -24.26 50.53
N VAL A 300 -1.09 -23.02 50.96
CA VAL A 300 -0.10 -22.64 52.02
C VAL A 300 -0.63 -21.34 52.66
N GLU A 301 -1.24 -21.38 53.85
CA GLU A 301 -0.70 -21.37 55.22
C GLU A 301 -0.39 -19.96 55.77
N ASN A 302 -1.04 -19.66 56.89
CA ASN A 302 -1.10 -18.37 57.61
C ASN A 302 0.19 -18.06 58.39
N LYS A 303 0.69 -16.82 58.31
CA LYS A 303 1.39 -16.15 59.41
C LYS A 303 1.00 -14.66 59.50
N LYS A 304 0.71 -14.24 60.74
CA LYS A 304 0.28 -12.92 61.22
C LYS A 304 1.50 -11.97 61.40
N GLU A 305 1.40 -10.72 60.93
CA GLU A 305 1.39 -9.42 61.68
C GLU A 305 2.73 -8.64 61.62
N PRO A 306 2.81 -7.29 61.84
CA PRO A 306 1.81 -6.21 61.60
C PRO A 306 2.39 -4.84 61.07
N ILE A 307 1.51 -3.81 60.96
CA ILE A 307 1.68 -2.31 60.93
C ILE A 307 2.24 -1.67 59.61
N VAL A 308 1.83 -0.53 59.01
CA VAL A 308 1.19 0.75 59.42
C VAL A 308 0.38 1.38 58.26
N VAL A 309 -0.64 2.16 58.67
CA VAL A 309 -1.65 2.97 57.97
C VAL A 309 -1.10 4.17 57.19
N ASN A 310 -1.65 4.48 56.00
CA ASN A 310 -2.23 5.82 55.74
C ASN A 310 -3.30 5.83 54.63
N LYS A 311 -4.32 6.65 54.87
CA LYS A 311 -5.61 6.80 54.18
C LYS A 311 -5.55 7.85 53.05
N GLU A 312 -6.39 7.67 52.03
CA GLU A 312 -7.33 8.66 51.43
C GLU A 312 -8.09 7.95 50.28
N GLU A 313 -9.32 7.48 50.55
CA GLU A 313 -10.63 8.07 50.20
C GLU A 313 -11.04 7.92 48.70
N VAL A 314 -11.98 7.01 48.47
CA VAL A 314 -12.68 6.74 47.20
C VAL A 314 -14.17 6.95 47.45
N ALA A 315 -14.81 7.77 46.61
CA ALA A 315 -16.26 7.93 46.61
C ALA A 315 -16.92 6.92 45.65
N GLU A 316 -17.87 6.18 46.20
CA GLU A 316 -18.71 5.16 45.59
C GLU A 316 -19.99 5.79 45.04
N VAL A 317 -20.46 5.40 43.85
CA VAL A 317 -21.84 5.64 43.40
C VAL A 317 -22.45 4.30 42.99
N LYS A 318 -23.51 3.92 43.71
CA LYS A 318 -24.34 2.75 43.48
C LYS A 318 -25.48 3.06 42.52
N GLU A 319 -25.73 2.09 41.66
CA GLU A 319 -26.84 1.91 40.75
C GLU A 319 -28.16 1.65 41.51
N LYS A 320 -29.28 2.22 41.04
CA LYS A 320 -30.63 1.75 41.41
C LYS A 320 -31.59 1.80 40.21
N GLU A 321 -32.12 0.63 39.93
CA GLU A 321 -33.21 0.23 39.05
C GLU A 321 -34.56 0.78 39.55
N ILE A 322 -35.46 1.22 38.66
CA ILE A 322 -36.85 1.56 39.01
C ILE A 322 -37.83 0.87 38.06
N VAL A 323 -38.72 0.10 38.69
CA VAL A 323 -39.82 -0.70 38.15
C VAL A 323 -41.07 0.18 37.93
N LYS A 324 -41.82 -0.10 36.86
CA LYS A 324 -43.12 0.50 36.49
C LYS A 324 -44.25 0.11 37.46
N PRO A 325 -45.32 0.94 37.55
CA PRO A 325 -46.66 0.41 37.75
C PRO A 325 -47.66 0.89 36.68
N THR A 326 -48.53 -0.04 36.32
CA THR A 326 -49.74 0.10 35.50
C THR A 326 -50.98 0.33 36.38
N LYS A 327 -51.93 1.17 35.94
CA LYS A 327 -53.37 0.87 35.92
C LYS A 327 -54.22 1.95 35.20
N GLU A 328 -55.11 1.44 34.36
CA GLU A 328 -56.35 1.95 33.75
C GLU A 328 -57.39 2.48 34.78
N VAL A 329 -58.49 3.23 34.55
CA VAL A 329 -59.24 3.79 33.38
C VAL A 329 -60.34 4.76 33.91
N ILE A 330 -60.94 5.56 33.00
CA ILE A 330 -62.29 6.19 32.95
C ILE A 330 -62.39 7.75 32.90
N ARG A 331 -62.94 8.15 31.75
CA ARG A 331 -63.56 9.39 31.21
C ARG A 331 -64.32 10.33 32.18
N SER A 332 -64.27 11.65 31.95
CA SER A 332 -65.27 12.41 31.15
C SER A 332 -65.19 13.95 31.29
N SER A 333 -65.29 14.61 30.12
CA SER A 333 -65.87 15.91 29.73
C SER A 333 -66.04 17.13 30.67
N SER A 334 -65.64 18.29 30.10
CA SER A 334 -66.24 19.66 30.17
C SER A 334 -66.36 20.36 31.54
N GLY A 335 -66.06 21.63 31.75
CA GLY A 335 -65.68 22.77 30.91
C GLY A 335 -65.82 24.07 31.74
N VAL A 336 -65.10 25.12 31.32
CA VAL A 336 -65.45 26.56 31.45
C VAL A 336 -65.06 27.36 32.73
N ARG A 337 -64.32 28.45 32.43
CA ARG A 337 -64.18 29.82 33.02
C ARG A 337 -63.32 30.13 34.27
N THR A 338 -62.15 30.66 33.95
CA THR A 338 -61.60 32.00 34.30
C THR A 338 -61.67 32.51 35.74
N LYS A 339 -60.49 32.72 36.34
CA LYS A 339 -60.17 33.96 37.07
C LYS A 339 -58.68 34.27 36.97
N VAL A 340 -58.38 35.50 36.58
CA VAL A 340 -57.05 36.10 36.49
C VAL A 340 -56.68 36.57 37.89
N GLU A 341 -55.50 36.19 38.37
CA GLU A 341 -54.82 36.89 39.47
C GLU A 341 -53.31 36.82 39.21
N GLU A 342 -52.74 38.01 39.06
CA GLU A 342 -51.35 38.29 38.73
C GLU A 342 -50.50 38.15 40.00
N LYS A 343 -49.56 37.21 40.01
CA LYS A 343 -48.51 37.10 41.03
C LYS A 343 -47.17 36.89 40.34
N GLU A 344 -46.25 37.78 40.65
CA GLU A 344 -44.86 37.80 40.21
C GLU A 344 -44.16 36.46 40.51
N ILE A 345 -43.51 35.90 39.49
CA ILE A 345 -42.68 34.71 39.58
C ILE A 345 -41.21 35.17 39.52
N PRO A 346 -40.33 34.70 40.42
CA PRO A 346 -38.90 34.98 40.37
C PRO A 346 -38.25 34.33 39.14
N GLU A 347 -37.26 35.04 38.61
CA GLU A 347 -36.50 34.78 37.39
C GLU A 347 -35.90 33.35 37.34
N VAL A 348 -36.51 32.47 36.57
CA VAL A 348 -35.94 31.16 36.19
C VAL A 348 -35.06 31.37 34.96
N LYS A 349 -33.75 31.19 35.12
CA LYS A 349 -32.82 31.05 33.99
C LYS A 349 -33.24 29.84 33.15
N LYS A 350 -33.85 30.09 32.00
CA LYS A 350 -34.00 29.09 30.94
C LYS A 350 -32.61 28.75 30.41
N GLU A 351 -32.18 27.54 30.70
CA GLU A 351 -31.16 26.87 29.91
C GLU A 351 -31.74 26.74 28.50
N ILE A 352 -31.18 27.51 27.56
CA ILE A 352 -31.49 27.37 26.15
C ILE A 352 -30.84 26.05 25.72
N GLU A 353 -31.62 24.98 25.66
CA GLU A 353 -31.27 23.85 24.81
C GLU A 353 -31.15 24.41 23.39
N THR A 354 -29.91 24.61 22.94
CA THR A 354 -29.63 24.83 21.54
C THR A 354 -30.26 23.68 20.76
N PRO A 355 -31.15 23.93 19.78
CA PRO A 355 -31.63 22.86 18.93
C PRO A 355 -30.40 22.20 18.31
N LYS A 356 -30.24 20.88 18.52
CA LYS A 356 -29.31 20.08 17.72
C LYS A 356 -29.58 20.46 16.26
N PRO A 357 -28.54 20.80 15.48
CA PRO A 357 -28.75 21.20 14.11
C PRO A 357 -29.54 20.10 13.42
N VAL A 358 -30.75 20.45 12.96
CA VAL A 358 -31.51 19.62 12.04
C VAL A 358 -30.61 19.48 10.82
N VAL A 359 -29.96 18.32 10.69
CA VAL A 359 -29.22 17.97 9.50
C VAL A 359 -30.25 17.94 8.39
N VAL A 360 -30.28 18.99 7.57
CA VAL A 360 -30.95 18.97 6.29
C VAL A 360 -30.30 17.81 5.53
N LYS A 361 -31.00 16.67 5.41
CA LYS A 361 -30.56 15.54 4.58
C LYS A 361 -30.46 16.06 3.15
N LYS A 362 -29.24 16.46 2.75
CA LYS A 362 -28.88 16.50 1.35
C LYS A 362 -29.07 15.08 0.83
N ASN A 363 -29.91 14.93 -0.18
CA ASN A 363 -30.13 13.67 -0.86
C ASN A 363 -28.85 13.40 -1.67
N TYR A 364 -27.92 12.65 -1.10
CA TYR A 364 -26.66 12.32 -1.75
C TYR A 364 -26.85 11.05 -2.57
N ASP A 365 -26.38 11.05 -3.82
CA ASP A 365 -26.40 9.85 -4.65
C ASP A 365 -25.23 8.97 -4.23
N ILE A 366 -25.50 7.99 -3.36
CA ILE A 366 -24.52 7.03 -2.88
C ILE A 366 -24.60 5.77 -3.73
N ILE A 367 -23.54 5.52 -4.50
CA ILE A 367 -23.43 4.38 -5.40
C ILE A 367 -22.27 3.49 -5.00
N PHE A 368 -22.54 2.20 -4.89
CA PHE A 368 -21.55 1.15 -4.69
C PHE A 368 -21.34 0.35 -5.98
N LYS A 369 -20.08 0.00 -6.24
CA LYS A 369 -19.67 -0.92 -7.32
C LYS A 369 -18.60 -1.87 -6.80
N VAL A 370 -18.27 -2.90 -7.57
CA VAL A 370 -17.14 -3.81 -7.29
C VAL A 370 -16.01 -3.46 -8.25
N GLN A 371 -14.86 -3.02 -7.78
CA GLN A 371 -13.69 -2.89 -8.66
C GLN A 371 -13.08 -4.27 -8.91
N LEU A 372 -13.00 -4.66 -10.18
CA LEU A 372 -12.47 -5.95 -10.62
C LEU A 372 -10.95 -5.92 -10.80
N LEU A 373 -10.45 -4.92 -11.52
CA LEU A 373 -9.03 -4.77 -11.86
C LEU A 373 -8.70 -3.33 -12.28
N ALA A 374 -7.41 -3.00 -12.37
CA ALA A 374 -6.90 -1.83 -13.06
C ALA A 374 -5.95 -2.28 -14.18
N SER A 375 -5.97 -1.59 -15.32
CA SER A 375 -5.08 -1.92 -16.45
C SER A 375 -4.65 -0.68 -17.21
N GLY A 376 -3.37 -0.59 -17.56
CA GLY A 376 -2.88 0.38 -18.56
C GLY A 376 -3.41 0.11 -19.97
N LYS A 377 -3.94 -1.10 -20.23
CA LYS A 377 -4.57 -1.44 -21.52
C LYS A 377 -6.03 -1.03 -21.52
N ASN A 378 -6.47 -0.45 -22.62
CA ASN A 378 -7.88 -0.15 -22.85
C ASN A 378 -8.64 -1.42 -23.28
N ILE A 379 -9.06 -2.24 -22.32
CA ILE A 379 -9.91 -3.42 -22.49
C ILE A 379 -11.36 -2.98 -22.78
N ALA A 380 -12.00 -3.64 -23.76
CA ALA A 380 -13.41 -3.43 -24.12
C ALA A 380 -14.34 -4.06 -23.07
N LEU A 381 -15.45 -3.39 -22.74
CA LEU A 381 -16.40 -3.78 -21.69
C LEU A 381 -17.35 -4.89 -22.15
N GLU A 382 -16.79 -5.99 -22.64
CA GLU A 382 -17.51 -7.16 -23.15
C GLU A 382 -17.40 -8.32 -22.16
N ALA A 383 -18.47 -9.10 -22.02
CA ALA A 383 -18.58 -10.19 -21.05
C ALA A 383 -17.42 -11.20 -21.14
N GLU A 384 -16.99 -11.51 -22.36
CA GLU A 384 -15.94 -12.48 -22.68
C GLU A 384 -14.58 -12.04 -22.12
N ASN A 385 -14.34 -10.74 -22.02
CA ASN A 385 -13.12 -10.18 -21.43
C ASN A 385 -13.14 -10.23 -19.89
N PHE A 386 -14.32 -10.42 -19.28
CA PHE A 386 -14.52 -10.37 -17.84
C PHE A 386 -15.16 -11.63 -17.23
N ASN A 387 -14.80 -12.81 -17.75
CA ASN A 387 -15.28 -14.12 -17.26
C ASN A 387 -16.82 -14.24 -17.22
N GLY A 388 -17.52 -13.56 -18.14
CA GLY A 388 -18.98 -13.55 -18.27
C GLY A 388 -19.70 -12.58 -17.34
N LEU A 389 -19.03 -11.55 -16.82
CA LEU A 389 -19.66 -10.44 -16.10
C LEU A 389 -20.12 -9.36 -17.09
N ASN A 390 -21.37 -8.88 -16.96
CA ASN A 390 -22.01 -8.05 -18.00
C ASN A 390 -22.35 -6.60 -17.56
N ASP A 391 -22.48 -6.34 -16.26
CA ASP A 391 -22.75 -4.99 -15.73
C ASP A 391 -21.43 -4.26 -15.47
N LEU A 392 -20.74 -3.89 -16.55
CA LEU A 392 -19.37 -3.39 -16.50
C LEU A 392 -19.31 -1.88 -16.72
N SER A 393 -18.40 -1.22 -16.01
CA SER A 393 -18.02 0.17 -16.28
C SER A 393 -16.51 0.34 -16.14
N LYS A 394 -15.95 1.41 -16.72
CA LYS A 394 -14.56 1.78 -16.46
C LYS A 394 -14.40 3.29 -16.31
N GLU A 395 -13.36 3.69 -15.61
CA GLU A 395 -12.99 5.09 -15.44
C GLU A 395 -11.46 5.27 -15.60
N PRO A 396 -11.01 6.35 -16.26
CA PRO A 396 -9.59 6.66 -16.37
C PRO A 396 -9.03 7.20 -15.05
N VAL A 397 -7.83 6.74 -14.68
CA VAL A 397 -7.06 7.24 -13.53
C VAL A 397 -5.58 7.31 -13.89
N LYS A 398 -5.06 8.53 -14.06
CA LYS A 398 -3.68 8.76 -14.54
C LYS A 398 -3.46 7.99 -15.87
N SER A 399 -2.52 7.04 -15.91
CA SER A 399 -2.20 6.22 -17.08
C SER A 399 -2.98 4.90 -17.16
N LEU A 400 -3.94 4.66 -16.26
CA LEU A 400 -4.64 3.38 -16.11
C LEU A 400 -6.16 3.54 -16.30
N PHE A 401 -6.85 2.43 -16.57
CA PHE A 401 -8.30 2.29 -16.50
C PHE A 401 -8.68 1.39 -15.33
N ARG A 402 -9.56 1.85 -14.44
CA ARG A 402 -10.18 1.01 -13.41
C ARG A 402 -11.44 0.40 -14.00
N TYR A 403 -11.62 -0.91 -13.82
CA TYR A 403 -12.78 -1.66 -14.29
C TYR A 403 -13.65 -2.06 -13.12
N MET A 404 -14.94 -1.80 -13.24
CA MET A 404 -15.93 -2.02 -12.20
C MET A 404 -17.05 -2.92 -12.71
N TYR A 405 -17.56 -3.74 -11.80
CA TYR A 405 -18.73 -4.59 -11.96
C TYR A 405 -19.84 -4.14 -11.01
N GLY A 406 -21.05 -4.04 -11.53
CA GLY A 406 -22.20 -3.65 -10.76
C GLY A 406 -22.38 -2.14 -10.63
N ASN A 407 -23.62 -1.75 -10.37
CA ASN A 407 -23.99 -0.39 -9.99
C ASN A 407 -25.20 -0.43 -9.03
N THR A 408 -25.01 -0.09 -7.75
CA THR A 408 -26.11 -0.21 -6.78
C THR A 408 -25.99 0.74 -5.59
N GLU A 409 -27.11 1.29 -5.13
CA GLU A 409 -27.19 2.09 -3.89
C GLU A 409 -27.15 1.22 -2.60
N SER A 410 -27.25 -0.11 -2.73
CA SER A 410 -27.36 -1.00 -1.57
C SER A 410 -26.03 -1.68 -1.24
N TYR A 411 -25.55 -1.45 -0.02
CA TYR A 411 -24.36 -2.13 0.47
C TYR A 411 -24.51 -3.66 0.57
N GLN A 412 -25.73 -4.17 0.78
CA GLN A 412 -25.94 -5.63 0.79
C GLN A 412 -25.91 -6.21 -0.63
N LYS A 413 -26.46 -5.50 -1.62
CA LYS A 413 -26.39 -5.93 -3.02
C LYS A 413 -24.96 -5.93 -3.54
N VAL A 414 -24.15 -4.92 -3.22
CA VAL A 414 -22.76 -4.88 -3.68
C VAL A 414 -21.90 -5.99 -3.05
N LYS A 415 -22.17 -6.44 -1.82
CA LYS A 415 -21.53 -7.64 -1.25
C LYS A 415 -21.85 -8.91 -2.03
N LEU A 416 -23.09 -9.06 -2.49
CA LEU A 416 -23.48 -10.20 -3.34
C LEU A 416 -22.77 -10.14 -4.70
N LEU A 417 -22.68 -8.95 -5.30
CA LEU A 417 -21.94 -8.72 -6.54
C LEU A 417 -20.45 -9.04 -6.36
N LYS A 418 -19.84 -8.64 -5.24
CA LYS A 418 -18.44 -8.97 -4.95
C LYS A 418 -18.25 -10.49 -4.82
N LYS A 419 -19.14 -11.18 -4.10
CA LYS A 419 -19.11 -12.64 -4.01
C LYS A 419 -19.22 -13.32 -5.38
N ASN A 420 -20.04 -12.78 -6.27
CA ASN A 420 -20.13 -13.28 -7.64
C ASN A 420 -18.82 -13.04 -8.43
N ALA A 421 -18.23 -11.85 -8.32
CA ALA A 421 -16.94 -11.56 -8.92
C ALA A 421 -15.84 -12.52 -8.43
N ASP A 422 -15.80 -12.79 -7.12
CA ASP A 422 -14.87 -13.75 -6.51
C ASP A 422 -15.06 -15.16 -7.12
N LEU A 423 -16.31 -15.64 -7.26
CA LEU A 423 -16.63 -16.93 -7.90
C LEU A 423 -16.24 -16.98 -9.39
N LYS A 424 -16.18 -15.83 -10.06
CA LYS A 424 -15.73 -15.67 -11.44
C LYS A 424 -14.22 -15.50 -11.56
N GLY A 425 -13.47 -15.66 -10.46
CA GLY A 425 -12.00 -15.63 -10.45
C GLY A 425 -11.40 -14.28 -10.09
N TYR A 426 -12.21 -13.25 -9.79
CA TYR A 426 -11.72 -11.95 -9.32
C TYR A 426 -11.59 -11.92 -7.81
N THR A 427 -10.76 -12.81 -7.25
CA THR A 427 -10.63 -13.01 -5.80
C THR A 427 -10.05 -11.80 -5.05
N SER A 428 -9.38 -10.89 -5.76
CA SER A 428 -8.86 -9.62 -5.24
C SER A 428 -9.84 -8.44 -5.40
N SER A 429 -11.03 -8.66 -5.98
CA SER A 429 -12.03 -7.61 -6.18
C SER A 429 -12.50 -7.00 -4.85
N TYR A 430 -12.86 -5.72 -4.86
CA TYR A 430 -13.33 -5.04 -3.65
C TYR A 430 -14.45 -4.02 -3.92
N ILE A 431 -15.19 -3.67 -2.87
CA ILE A 431 -16.31 -2.73 -2.95
C ILE A 431 -15.76 -1.30 -2.95
N VAL A 432 -16.26 -0.49 -3.87
CA VAL A 432 -15.98 0.94 -3.98
C VAL A 432 -17.28 1.72 -3.80
N ALA A 433 -17.17 2.94 -3.27
CA ALA A 433 -18.30 3.83 -3.11
C ALA A 433 -18.07 5.17 -3.81
N TYR A 434 -19.16 5.76 -4.28
CA TYR A 434 -19.22 7.06 -4.91
C TYR A 434 -20.32 7.87 -4.25
N LYS A 435 -20.05 9.16 -4.09
CA LYS A 435 -20.99 10.17 -3.64
C LYS A 435 -21.05 11.24 -4.70
N ASP A 436 -22.23 11.43 -5.30
CA ASP A 436 -22.44 12.42 -6.36
C ASP A 436 -21.42 12.24 -7.52
N GLY A 437 -21.13 10.98 -7.88
CA GLY A 437 -20.15 10.60 -8.90
C GLY A 437 -18.68 10.67 -8.48
N VAL A 438 -18.37 11.20 -7.28
CA VAL A 438 -16.99 11.28 -6.76
C VAL A 438 -16.70 10.10 -5.85
N ARG A 439 -15.59 9.40 -6.09
CA ARG A 439 -15.20 8.24 -5.30
C ARG A 439 -14.87 8.63 -3.85
N ILE A 440 -15.42 7.90 -2.89
CA ILE A 440 -15.23 8.11 -1.46
C ILE A 440 -14.93 6.77 -0.73
N PRO A 441 -14.34 6.80 0.48
CA PRO A 441 -14.22 5.63 1.33
C PRO A 441 -15.59 4.99 1.61
N VAL A 442 -15.65 3.65 1.63
CA VAL A 442 -16.89 2.90 1.83
C VAL A 442 -17.50 3.22 3.19
N GLU A 443 -16.70 3.34 4.23
CA GLU A 443 -17.12 3.67 5.60
C GLU A 443 -17.81 5.02 5.65
N LYS A 444 -17.26 6.01 4.92
CA LYS A 444 -17.90 7.33 4.77
C LYS A 444 -19.21 7.23 4.01
N ALA A 445 -19.28 6.40 2.96
CA ALA A 445 -20.52 6.16 2.22
C ALA A 445 -21.59 5.50 3.09
N LEU A 446 -21.20 4.56 3.95
CA LEU A 446 -22.09 3.88 4.89
C LEU A 446 -22.74 4.87 5.86
N ALA A 447 -22.01 5.88 6.33
CA ALA A 447 -22.55 6.94 7.19
C ALA A 447 -23.65 7.79 6.52
N TYR A 448 -23.72 7.83 5.19
CA TYR A 448 -24.77 8.54 4.44
C TYR A 448 -26.01 7.69 4.18
N ILE A 449 -25.91 6.37 4.26
CA ILE A 449 -27.03 5.43 4.06
C ILE A 449 -27.56 4.85 5.37
N SER A 450 -26.86 5.07 6.49
CA SER A 450 -27.27 4.66 7.83
C SER A 450 -28.04 5.76 8.55
N GLU A 451 -29.30 5.95 8.17
CA GLU A 451 -30.37 6.52 9.02
C GLU A 451 -31.73 5.92 8.67
#